data_AF-A0A7R6W6I1-F1
#
_entry.id   AF-A0A7R6W6I1-F1
#
_cell.length_a   1.000
_cell.length_b   1.000
_cell.length_c   1.000
_cell.angle_alpha   90.00
_cell.angle_beta   90.00
_cell.angle_gamma   90.00
#
_symmetry.space_group_name_H-M   'P 1'
#
loop_
_entity.id
_entity.type
_entity.pdbx_description
1 polymer ?
#
loop_
_entity_poly.entity_id
_entity_poly.type
_entity_poly.pdbx_seq_one_letter_code
_entity_poly.pdbx_strand_id
1 'polypeptide(L)'
;MDVPLINYSLVKVNLKTIFIITLAYLIIQAGYLLGYSLHEGLSVAKSLTWITEDSLIFNQAFNFSKTIFNHKQGVLGLPLNILFGWYSKPEWLQFIVQYTYTFLMFAYWYKRDFMNLAAMMTVK
;
A
#
# COMPACT_ATOMS: atom_id res chain seq x y z
N MET A 1 5.82 -35.31 -10.18
CA MET A 1 6.09 -35.50 -11.62
C MET A 1 5.99 -34.11 -12.24
N ASP A 2 6.96 -33.22 -11.95
CA ASP A 2 6.76 -31.76 -12.03
C ASP A 2 7.94 -31.04 -12.71
N VAL A 3 8.35 -31.53 -13.88
CA VAL A 3 9.54 -31.02 -14.60
C VAL A 3 9.28 -30.46 -16.02
N PRO A 4 8.13 -30.62 -16.72
CA PRO A 4 8.04 -30.12 -18.09
C PRO A 4 7.69 -28.63 -18.22
N LEU A 5 7.09 -27.97 -17.22
CA LEU A 5 6.60 -26.59 -17.37
C LEU A 5 7.68 -25.52 -17.22
N ILE A 6 8.70 -25.74 -16.39
CA ILE A 6 9.79 -24.76 -16.17
C ILE A 6 10.76 -24.72 -17.37
N ASN A 7 10.94 -25.85 -18.06
CA ASN A 7 11.93 -25.96 -19.14
C ASN A 7 11.45 -25.34 -20.47
N TYR A 8 10.16 -25.03 -20.60
CA TYR A 8 9.53 -24.42 -21.78
C TYR A 8 9.09 -22.97 -21.57
N SER A 9 9.72 -22.24 -20.63
CA SER A 9 9.43 -20.81 -20.48
C SER A 9 9.90 -20.04 -21.73
N LEU A 10 8.96 -19.70 -22.61
CA LEU A 10 9.16 -18.85 -23.78
C LEU A 10 9.65 -17.43 -23.42
N VAL A 11 9.49 -17.03 -22.15
CA VAL A 11 9.89 -15.72 -21.64
C VAL A 11 10.97 -15.90 -20.57
N LYS A 12 12.14 -15.32 -20.80
CA LYS A 12 13.19 -15.22 -19.78
C LYS A 12 12.82 -14.11 -18.81
N VAL A 13 12.29 -14.47 -17.64
CA VAL A 13 11.95 -13.48 -16.61
C VAL A 13 13.08 -13.37 -15.60
N ASN A 14 13.49 -12.14 -15.28
CA ASN A 14 14.47 -11.89 -14.24
C ASN A 14 13.81 -12.04 -12.87
N LEU A 15 14.13 -13.11 -12.14
CA LEU A 15 13.60 -13.38 -10.80
C LEU A 15 13.83 -12.22 -9.84
N LYS A 16 15.01 -11.56 -9.91
CA LYS A 16 15.31 -10.38 -9.08
C LYS A 16 14.28 -9.27 -9.31
N THR A 17 13.90 -9.02 -10.57
CA THR A 17 12.90 -8.03 -10.92
C THR A 17 11.53 -8.39 -10.34
N ILE A 18 11.11 -9.65 -10.42
CA ILE A 18 9.86 -10.11 -9.82
C ILE A 18 9.87 -9.83 -8.31
N PHE A 19 10.91 -10.24 -7.58
CA PHE A 19 10.96 -10.05 -6.13
C PHE A 19 10.96 -8.57 -5.72
N ILE A 20 11.63 -7.70 -6.47
CA ILE A 20 11.63 -6.24 -6.23
C ILE A 20 10.21 -5.68 -6.39
N ILE A 21 9.53 -6.02 -7.50
CA ILE A 21 8.16 -5.55 -7.77
C ILE A 21 7.20 -6.09 -6.70
N THR A 22 7.30 -7.38 -6.37
CA THR A 22 6.48 -8.01 -5.32
C THR A 22 6.70 -7.35 -3.97
N LEU A 23 7.94 -7.09 -3.57
CA LEU A 23 8.23 -6.43 -2.30
C LEU A 23 7.66 -5.00 -2.26
N ALA A 24 7.82 -4.24 -3.34
CA ALA A 24 7.24 -2.91 -3.46
C ALA A 24 5.70 -2.96 -3.32
N TYR A 25 5.05 -3.90 -4.01
CA TYR A 25 3.61 -4.11 -3.92
C TYR A 25 3.18 -4.49 -2.50
N LEU A 26 3.90 -5.39 -1.82
CA LEU A 26 3.60 -5.77 -0.44
C LEU A 26 3.71 -4.59 0.53
N ILE A 27 4.70 -3.71 0.37
CA ILE A 27 4.83 -2.49 1.19
C ILE A 27 3.63 -1.57 1.01
N ILE A 28 3.18 -1.37 -0.24
CA ILE A 28 1.99 -0.58 -0.56
C ILE A 28 0.75 -1.19 0.08
N GLN A 29 0.53 -2.50 -0.11
CA GLN A 29 -0.64 -3.21 0.41
C GLN A 29 -0.67 -3.24 1.94
N ALA A 30 0.48 -3.39 2.60
CA ALA A 30 0.57 -3.34 4.06
C ALA A 30 0.17 -1.96 4.62
N GLY A 31 0.60 -0.87 3.98
CA GLY A 31 0.18 0.48 4.38
C GLY A 31 -1.31 0.72 4.16
N TYR A 32 -1.85 0.26 3.02
CA TYR A 32 -3.29 0.33 2.75
C TYR A 32 -4.12 -0.43 3.77
N LEU A 33 -3.73 -1.67 4.09
CA LEU A 33 -4.43 -2.50 5.07
C LEU A 33 -4.39 -1.87 6.47
N LEU A 34 -3.24 -1.30 6.87
CA LEU A 34 -3.09 -0.58 8.12
C LEU A 34 -4.06 0.61 8.20
N GLY A 35 -4.06 1.50 7.20
CA GLY A 35 -4.98 2.63 7.15
C GLY A 35 -6.45 2.18 7.14
N TYR A 36 -6.79 1.16 6.35
CA TYR A 36 -8.14 0.63 6.25
C TYR A 36 -8.64 0.01 7.56
N SER A 37 -7.78 -0.74 8.27
CA SER A 37 -8.13 -1.29 9.58
C SER A 37 -8.44 -0.21 10.62
N LEU A 38 -7.73 0.92 10.57
CA LEU A 38 -8.05 2.07 11.43
C LEU A 38 -9.39 2.70 11.03
N HIS A 39 -9.67 2.86 9.73
CA HIS A 39 -10.95 3.38 9.26
C HIS A 39 -12.14 2.53 9.76
N GLU A 40 -12.03 1.20 9.64
CA GLU A 40 -13.07 0.29 10.14
C GLU A 40 -13.15 0.32 11.67
N GLY A 41 -12.02 0.30 12.38
CA GLY A 41 -11.99 0.38 13.84
C GLY A 41 -12.61 1.67 14.39
N LEU A 42 -12.33 2.81 13.76
CA LEU A 42 -12.92 4.10 14.09
C LEU A 42 -14.41 4.15 13.77
N SER A 43 -14.82 3.56 12.65
CA SER A 43 -16.24 3.42 12.29
C SER A 43 -17.01 2.61 13.32
N VAL A 44 -16.41 1.56 13.89
CA VAL A 44 -16.98 0.80 15.01
C VAL A 44 -17.00 1.62 16.31
N ALA A 45 -15.91 2.34 16.64
CA ALA A 45 -15.89 3.18 17.84
C ALA A 45 -16.96 4.30 17.77
N LYS A 46 -17.19 4.84 16.57
CA LYS A 46 -18.28 5.79 16.29
C LYS A 46 -19.65 5.16 16.52
N SER A 47 -19.90 3.96 15.98
CA SER A 47 -21.20 3.28 16.14
C SER A 47 -21.49 2.88 17.59
N LEU A 48 -20.46 2.65 18.40
CA LEU A 48 -20.56 2.38 19.83
C LEU A 48 -20.67 3.65 20.68
N THR A 49 -20.71 4.84 20.09
CA THR A 49 -20.72 6.16 20.78
C THR A 49 -19.50 6.39 21.69
N TRP A 50 -18.40 5.68 21.47
CA TRP A 50 -17.15 5.86 22.23
C TRP A 50 -16.42 7.14 21.84
N ILE A 51 -16.67 7.63 20.62
CA ILE A 51 -16.11 8.87 20.08
C ILE A 51 -17.23 9.69 19.46
N THR A 52 -17.26 10.98 19.75
CA THR A 52 -18.21 11.94 19.16
C THR A 52 -17.98 12.10 17.66
N GLU A 53 -19.08 12.19 16.91
CA GLU A 53 -19.05 12.24 15.44
C GLU A 53 -18.34 13.50 14.89
N ASP A 54 -18.35 14.58 15.66
CA ASP A 54 -17.74 15.87 15.31
C ASP A 54 -16.21 15.91 15.52
N SER A 55 -15.61 14.80 15.94
CA SER A 55 -14.16 14.74 16.13
C SER A 55 -13.42 14.91 14.80
N LEU A 56 -12.38 15.74 14.81
CA LEU A 56 -11.52 16.00 13.65
C LEU A 56 -10.91 14.73 13.03
N ILE A 57 -10.84 13.64 13.80
CA ILE A 57 -10.31 12.35 13.33
C ILE A 57 -11.16 11.70 12.22
N PHE A 58 -12.46 12.02 12.15
CA PHE A 58 -13.40 11.51 11.15
C PHE A 58 -13.51 12.41 9.92
N ASN A 59 -12.82 13.54 9.91
CA ASN A 59 -12.87 14.44 8.79
C ASN A 59 -12.17 13.81 7.57
N GLN A 60 -12.82 13.90 6.42
CA GLN A 60 -12.30 13.39 5.16
C GLN A 60 -11.16 14.30 4.68
N ALA A 61 -10.08 13.70 4.20
CA ALA A 61 -8.99 14.44 3.56
C ALA A 61 -9.42 15.03 2.21
N PHE A 62 -10.26 14.29 1.48
CA PHE A 62 -10.87 14.69 0.21
C PHE A 62 -12.04 13.76 -0.11
N ASN A 63 -12.82 14.09 -1.14
CA ASN A 63 -13.93 13.26 -1.59
C ASN A 63 -14.05 13.21 -3.13
N PHE A 64 -13.55 12.12 -3.70
CA PHE A 64 -13.66 11.77 -5.12
C PHE A 64 -14.67 10.64 -5.38
N SER A 65 -15.52 10.31 -4.40
CA SER A 65 -16.45 9.18 -4.49
C SER A 65 -17.49 9.30 -5.62
N LYS A 66 -17.77 10.51 -6.10
CA LYS A 66 -18.70 10.77 -7.22
C LYS A 66 -18.01 10.90 -8.58
N THR A 67 -16.75 10.49 -8.69
CA THR A 67 -15.94 10.66 -9.90
C THR A 67 -15.44 9.32 -10.45
N ILE A 68 -14.75 9.36 -11.60
CA ILE A 68 -14.06 8.19 -12.17
C ILE A 68 -12.98 7.59 -11.24
N PHE A 69 -12.58 8.34 -10.21
CA PHE A 69 -11.64 7.91 -9.17
C PHE A 69 -12.33 7.21 -7.99
N ASN A 70 -13.61 6.83 -8.08
CA ASN A 70 -14.24 6.04 -7.02
C ASN A 70 -13.53 4.68 -6.84
N HIS A 71 -13.09 4.38 -5.62
CA HIS A 71 -12.28 3.18 -5.30
C HIS A 71 -13.05 1.84 -5.37
N LYS A 72 -14.39 1.88 -5.48
CA LYS A 72 -15.26 0.71 -5.57
C LYS A 72 -15.75 0.44 -7.00
N GLN A 73 -16.00 1.49 -7.78
CA GLN A 73 -16.72 1.38 -9.06
C GLN A 73 -16.13 2.25 -10.18
N GLY A 74 -15.21 3.16 -9.85
CA GLY A 74 -14.63 4.09 -10.81
C GLY A 74 -13.69 3.38 -11.76
N VAL A 75 -13.75 3.73 -13.06
CA VAL A 75 -12.90 3.13 -14.11
C VAL A 75 -11.41 3.28 -13.79
N LEU A 76 -11.01 4.41 -13.19
CA LEU A 76 -9.64 4.63 -12.72
C LEU A 76 -9.49 4.28 -11.23
N GLY A 77 -10.51 4.57 -10.43
CA GLY A 77 -10.43 4.39 -8.98
C GLY A 77 -10.27 2.92 -8.55
N LEU A 78 -10.93 1.97 -9.22
CA LEU A 78 -10.82 0.56 -8.87
C LEU A 78 -9.41 -0.01 -9.17
N PRO A 79 -8.82 0.19 -10.37
CA PRO A 79 -7.43 -0.19 -10.62
C PRO A 79 -6.45 0.48 -9.65
N LEU A 80 -6.62 1.77 -9.36
CA LEU A 80 -5.77 2.48 -8.40
C LEU A 80 -5.89 1.92 -6.99
N ASN A 81 -7.09 1.48 -6.59
CA ASN A 81 -7.32 0.85 -5.29
C ASN A 81 -6.51 -0.45 -5.19
N ILE A 82 -6.66 -1.33 -6.19
CA ILE A 82 -5.98 -2.63 -6.21
C ILE A 82 -4.45 -2.46 -6.28
N LEU A 83 -3.95 -1.56 -7.13
CA LEU A 83 -2.52 -1.44 -7.40
C LEU A 83 -1.77 -0.59 -6.37
N PHE A 84 -2.41 0.48 -5.88
CA PHE A 84 -1.75 1.52 -5.09
C PHE A 84 -2.40 1.78 -3.73
N GLY A 85 -3.44 1.02 -3.35
CA GLY A 85 -4.17 1.25 -2.11
C GLY A 85 -4.97 2.55 -2.12
N TRP A 86 -5.39 3.02 -3.29
CA TRP A 86 -6.19 4.24 -3.39
C TRP A 86 -7.56 4.10 -2.71
N TYR A 87 -7.90 5.09 -1.88
CA TYR A 87 -9.22 5.22 -1.27
C TYR A 87 -9.81 6.58 -1.64
N SER A 88 -11.02 6.59 -2.20
CA SER A 88 -11.56 7.80 -2.85
C SER A 88 -12.19 8.82 -1.91
N LYS A 89 -12.30 8.52 -0.62
CA LYS A 89 -12.84 9.42 0.41
C LYS A 89 -12.26 9.10 1.81
N PRO A 90 -10.93 9.13 1.96
CA PRO A 90 -10.28 8.65 3.17
C PRO A 90 -10.43 9.68 4.27
N GLU A 91 -10.51 9.21 5.51
CA GLU A 91 -10.33 10.04 6.69
C GLU A 91 -8.87 10.47 6.80
N TRP A 92 -8.60 11.64 7.40
CA TRP A 92 -7.22 12.12 7.59
C TRP A 92 -6.34 11.13 8.31
N LEU A 93 -6.87 10.47 9.36
CA LEU A 93 -6.10 9.50 10.13
C LEU A 93 -5.73 8.27 9.29
N GLN A 94 -6.70 7.71 8.54
CA GLN A 94 -6.44 6.64 7.57
C GLN A 94 -5.35 7.06 6.56
N PHE A 95 -5.51 8.23 5.96
CA PHE A 95 -4.61 8.76 4.93
C PHE A 95 -3.19 8.92 5.46
N ILE A 96 -3.02 9.63 6.58
CA ILE A 96 -1.71 9.90 7.17
C ILE A 96 -1.02 8.60 7.56
N VAL A 97 -1.72 7.68 8.24
CA VAL A 97 -1.13 6.42 8.69
C VAL A 97 -0.69 5.55 7.52
N GLN A 98 -1.55 5.39 6.52
CA GLN A 98 -1.24 4.62 5.31
C GLN A 98 0.02 5.15 4.62
N TYR A 99 0.03 6.44 4.25
CA TYR A 99 1.13 7.01 3.47
C TYR A 99 2.41 7.17 4.29
N THR A 100 2.31 7.46 5.59
CA THR A 100 3.48 7.50 6.48
C THR A 100 4.12 6.13 6.60
N TYR A 101 3.32 5.07 6.84
CA TYR A 101 3.84 3.71 6.92
C TYR A 101 4.51 3.28 5.61
N THR A 102 3.82 3.46 4.48
CA THR A 102 4.36 3.11 3.16
C THR A 102 5.65 3.86 2.87
N PHE A 103 5.70 5.17 3.13
CA PHE A 103 6.90 5.98 2.92
C PHE A 103 8.07 5.53 3.79
N LEU A 104 7.84 5.32 5.09
CA LEU A 104 8.88 4.87 6.03
C LEU A 104 9.45 3.50 5.64
N MET A 105 8.60 2.58 5.19
CA MET A 105 9.04 1.25 4.75
C MET A 105 9.87 1.31 3.46
N PHE A 106 9.50 2.15 2.49
CA PHE A 106 10.32 2.40 1.30
C PHE A 106 11.64 3.08 1.65
N ALA A 107 11.63 4.09 2.52
CA ALA A 107 12.84 4.78 2.98
C ALA A 107 13.79 3.81 3.70
N TYR A 108 13.25 2.95 4.56
CA TYR A 108 14.00 1.90 5.24
C TYR A 108 14.62 0.91 4.24
N TRP A 109 13.82 0.43 3.27
CA TRP A 109 14.30 -0.48 2.25
C TRP A 109 15.43 0.14 1.42
N TYR A 110 15.26 1.38 0.95
CA TYR A 110 16.27 2.10 0.18
C TYR A 110 17.58 2.26 0.98
N LYS A 111 17.49 2.68 2.24
CA LYS A 111 18.66 2.85 3.12
C LYS A 111 19.40 1.53 3.31
N ARG A 112 18.69 0.42 3.55
CA ARG A 112 19.28 -0.91 3.74
C ARG A 112 20.01 -1.37 2.48
N ASP A 113 19.38 -1.23 1.31
CA ASP A 113 19.98 -1.67 0.05
C ASP A 113 21.21 -0.82 -0.32
N PHE A 114 21.19 0.49 -0.04
CA PHE A 114 22.37 1.36 -0.17
C PHE A 114 23.52 0.94 0.76
N MET A 115 23.23 0.65 2.04
CA MET A 115 24.24 0.17 3.00
C MET A 115 24.89 -1.15 2.56
N ASN A 116 24.11 -2.07 1.99
CA ASN A 116 24.62 -3.33 1.46
C ASN A 116 25.62 -3.12 0.31
N LEU A 117 25.34 -2.18 -0.60
CA LEU A 117 26.26 -1.81 -1.68
C LEU A 117 27.55 -1.18 -1.14
N ALA A 118 27.44 -0.27 -0.16
CA ALA A 118 28.59 0.38 0.46
C ALA A 118 29.53 -0.64 1.14
N ALA A 119 28.97 -1.60 1.89
CA ALA A 119 29.74 -2.65 2.54
C ALA A 119 30.51 -3.54 1.54
N MET A 120 29.92 -3.85 0.38
CA MET A 120 30.60 -4.63 -0.67
C MET A 120 31.79 -3.88 -1.30
N MET A 121 31.77 -2.55 -1.31
CA MET A 121 32.86 -1.74 -1.87
C MET A 121 34.05 -1.56 -0.92
N THR A 122 33.83 -1.73 0.39
CA THR A 122 34.89 -1.61 1.42
C THR A 122 35.64 -2.92 1.69
N VAL A 123 35.14 -4.06 1.21
CA VAL A 123 35.82 -5.37 1.31
C VAL A 123 36.69 -5.61 0.06
N LYS A 124 37.54 -4.64 -0.28
CA LYS A 124 38.57 -4.75 -1.32
C LYS A 124 39.95 -4.73 -0.72
#